data_AF-A0AAW7Y013-F1
#
_entry.id   AF-A0AAW7Y013-F1
#
_cell.length_a   1.000
_cell.length_b   1.000
_cell.length_c   1.000
_cell.angle_alpha   90.00
_cell.angle_beta   90.00
_cell.angle_gamma   90.00
#
_symmetry.space_group_name_H-M   'P 1'
#
loop_
_entity.id
_entity.type
_entity.pdbx_description
1 polymer ?
#
loop_
_entity_poly.entity_id
_entity_poly.type
_entity_poly.pdbx_seq_one_letter_code
_entity_poly.pdbx_strand_id
1 'polypeptide(L)'
;MQKQIALFLFSSVALFSTSAQAHFPLMSCWFAADQVVCEAGYSDGSTAVDYDINLYDYDDNLIAKESTDKASKVSFAKPDTDFYIVFDAGHENPVEVDVVEISEK
;
A
#
# COMPACT_ATOMS: atom_id res chain seq x y z
N MET A 1 19.81 -49.87 7.89
CA MET A 1 20.59 -48.61 7.83
C MET A 1 20.11 -47.66 6.73
N GLN A 2 20.00 -48.07 5.46
CA GLN A 2 19.57 -47.16 4.36
C GLN A 2 18.21 -46.48 4.56
N LYS A 3 17.19 -47.18 5.09
CA LYS A 3 15.88 -46.58 5.41
C LYS A 3 15.93 -45.51 6.53
N GLN A 4 16.82 -45.69 7.50
CA GLN A 4 17.02 -44.73 8.58
C GLN A 4 17.79 -43.50 8.08
N ILE A 5 18.80 -43.70 7.23
CA ILE A 5 19.53 -42.61 6.56
C ILE A 5 18.57 -41.77 5.70
N ALA A 6 17.71 -42.40 4.91
CA ALA A 6 16.70 -41.69 4.10
C ALA A 6 15.71 -40.89 4.95
N LEU A 7 15.28 -41.44 6.11
CA LEU A 7 14.37 -40.75 7.03
C LEU A 7 15.05 -39.55 7.72
N PHE A 8 16.33 -39.69 8.09
CA PHE A 8 17.12 -38.59 8.65
C PHE A 8 17.38 -37.48 7.62
N LEU A 9 17.67 -37.84 6.36
CA LEU A 9 17.84 -36.87 5.26
C LEU A 9 16.54 -36.13 4.91
N PHE A 10 15.38 -36.80 4.98
CA PHE A 10 14.09 -36.15 4.75
C PHE A 10 13.73 -35.17 5.89
N SER A 11 14.04 -35.53 7.13
CA SER A 11 13.78 -34.68 8.30
C SER A 11 14.65 -33.43 8.35
N SER A 12 15.87 -33.47 7.82
CA SER A 12 16.75 -32.29 7.80
C SER A 12 16.35 -31.26 6.74
N VAL A 13 15.76 -31.67 5.60
CA VAL A 13 15.27 -30.74 4.57
C VAL A 13 14.07 -29.92 5.03
N ALA A 14 13.19 -30.49 5.86
CA ALA A 14 12.01 -29.80 6.40
C ALA A 14 12.35 -28.66 7.39
N LEU A 15 13.60 -28.58 7.87
CA LEU A 15 14.06 -27.55 8.79
C LEU A 15 14.62 -26.31 8.08
N PHE A 16 14.81 -26.35 6.76
CA PHE A 16 15.34 -25.23 5.96
C PHE A 16 14.24 -24.37 5.31
N SER A 17 13.14 -24.13 6.01
CA SER A 17 12.10 -23.21 5.57
C SER A 17 12.62 -21.78 5.60
N THR A 18 12.61 -21.09 4.45
CA THR A 18 12.92 -19.66 4.39
C THR A 18 11.74 -18.83 4.90
N SER A 19 12.01 -17.80 5.70
CA SER A 19 10.99 -16.83 6.11
C SER A 19 10.47 -16.07 4.88
N ALA A 20 9.16 -16.05 4.68
CA ALA A 20 8.53 -15.15 3.72
C ALA A 20 8.47 -13.74 4.34
N GLN A 21 8.95 -12.72 3.63
CA GLN A 21 8.73 -11.32 4.00
C GLN A 21 7.49 -10.81 3.28
N ALA A 22 6.45 -10.46 4.04
CA ALA A 22 5.27 -9.77 3.53
C ALA A 22 5.35 -8.32 3.99
N HIS A 23 5.65 -7.39 3.07
CA HIS A 23 5.45 -5.96 3.33
C HIS A 23 3.99 -5.61 3.04
N PHE A 24 3.41 -4.73 3.85
CA PHE A 24 2.05 -4.26 3.63
C PHE A 24 2.08 -2.81 3.12
N PRO A 25 1.17 -2.42 2.21
CA PRO A 25 1.11 -1.07 1.68
C PRO A 25 0.69 -0.08 2.77
N LEU A 26 1.20 1.14 2.66
CA LEU A 26 0.95 2.27 3.55
C LEU A 26 0.64 3.50 2.71
N MET A 27 -0.26 4.35 3.21
CA MET A 27 -0.50 5.67 2.64
C MET A 27 -0.81 6.65 3.77
N SER A 28 -0.23 7.84 3.69
CA SER A 28 -0.52 8.95 4.60
C SER A 28 -0.88 10.17 3.78
N CYS A 29 -2.00 10.79 4.11
CA CYS A 29 -2.50 11.98 3.41
C CYS A 29 -2.60 13.17 4.36
N TRP A 30 -2.37 14.36 3.82
CA TRP A 30 -2.52 15.63 4.54
C TRP A 30 -3.06 16.71 3.61
N PHE A 31 -3.72 17.71 4.20
CA PHE A 31 -4.09 18.93 3.48
C PHE A 31 -2.86 19.84 3.32
N ALA A 32 -2.72 20.41 2.12
CA ALA A 32 -1.73 21.42 1.82
C ALA A 32 -2.38 22.51 0.96
N ALA A 33 -2.84 23.58 1.60
CA ALA A 33 -3.63 24.64 0.97
C ALA A 33 -4.93 24.10 0.33
N ASP A 34 -5.08 24.23 -0.99
CA ASP A 34 -6.22 23.77 -1.78
C ASP A 34 -6.04 22.34 -2.35
N GLN A 35 -5.03 21.63 -1.85
CA GLN A 35 -4.70 20.28 -2.27
C GLN A 35 -4.81 19.27 -1.14
N VAL A 36 -5.07 18.02 -1.51
CA VAL A 36 -4.79 16.85 -0.68
C VAL A 36 -3.56 16.14 -1.25
N VAL A 37 -2.55 15.96 -0.42
CA VAL A 37 -1.29 15.33 -0.79
C VAL A 37 -1.18 14.00 -0.07
N CYS A 38 -0.86 12.94 -0.79
CA CYS A 38 -0.67 11.62 -0.22
C CYS A 38 0.73 11.09 -0.53
N GLU A 39 1.34 10.44 0.45
CA GLU A 39 2.60 9.70 0.33
C GLU A 39 2.30 8.21 0.52
N ALA A 40 2.60 7.41 -0.51
CA ALA A 40 2.44 5.97 -0.49
C ALA A 40 3.79 5.27 -0.25
N GLY A 41 3.74 4.07 0.32
CA GLY A 41 4.94 3.26 0.55
C GLY A 41 4.60 1.90 1.11
N TYR A 42 5.60 1.22 1.67
CA TYR A 42 5.45 -0.11 2.24
C TYR A 42 6.08 -0.20 3.63
N SER A 43 5.60 -1.13 4.44
CA SER A 43 6.02 -1.30 5.83
C SER A 43 7.48 -1.72 6.03
N ASP A 44 8.14 -2.18 4.97
CA ASP A 44 9.58 -2.47 4.95
C ASP A 44 10.44 -1.26 4.59
N GLY A 45 9.81 -0.10 4.35
CA GLY A 45 10.47 1.15 3.97
C GLY A 45 10.75 1.29 2.48
N SER A 46 10.31 0.34 1.65
CA SER A 46 10.39 0.49 0.20
C SER A 46 9.41 1.54 -0.33
N THR A 47 9.77 2.15 -1.47
CA THR A 47 9.04 3.26 -2.10
C THR A 47 7.96 2.76 -3.06
N ALA A 48 6.85 3.48 -3.15
CA ALA A 48 5.81 3.26 -4.14
C ALA A 48 5.91 4.34 -5.23
N VAL A 49 6.83 4.18 -6.18
CA VAL A 49 7.02 5.12 -7.32
C VAL A 49 6.29 4.59 -8.55
N ASP A 50 5.66 5.47 -9.32
CA ASP A 50 4.88 5.14 -10.52
C ASP A 50 3.68 4.21 -10.23
N TYR A 51 3.08 4.34 -9.03
CA TYR A 51 1.87 3.63 -8.63
C TYR A 51 0.65 4.54 -8.73
N ASP A 52 -0.47 3.97 -9.16
CA ASP A 52 -1.72 4.69 -9.27
C ASP A 52 -2.41 4.86 -7.91
N ILE A 53 -2.82 6.10 -7.63
CA ILE A 53 -3.64 6.48 -6.49
C ILE A 53 -4.93 7.07 -7.03
N ASN A 54 -6.05 6.60 -6.50
CA ASN A 54 -7.37 6.98 -6.98
C ASN A 54 -8.11 7.76 -5.90
N LEU A 55 -8.84 8.79 -6.30
CA LEU A 55 -9.73 9.56 -5.44
C LEU A 55 -11.17 9.30 -5.89
N TYR A 56 -12.02 8.89 -4.95
CA TYR A 56 -13.42 8.55 -5.19
C TYR A 56 -14.36 9.43 -4.35
N ASP A 57 -15.58 9.64 -4.84
CA ASP A 57 -16.69 10.08 -3.99
C ASP A 57 -17.33 8.89 -3.24
N TYR A 58 -18.27 9.17 -2.35
CA TYR A 58 -18.97 8.14 -1.55
C TYR A 58 -20.01 7.33 -2.33
N ASP A 59 -20.26 7.66 -3.60
CA ASP A 59 -21.06 6.86 -4.53
C ASP A 59 -20.15 5.92 -5.38
N ASP A 60 -18.88 5.79 -5.00
CA ASP A 60 -17.83 5.00 -5.67
C ASP A 60 -17.49 5.49 -7.09
N ASN A 61 -17.78 6.74 -7.43
CA ASN A 61 -17.34 7.32 -8.70
C ASN A 61 -15.89 7.79 -8.59
N LEU A 62 -15.08 7.40 -9.57
CA LEU A 62 -13.71 7.90 -9.71
C LEU A 62 -13.73 9.39 -10.07
N ILE A 63 -13.29 10.25 -9.14
CA ILE A 63 -13.16 11.69 -9.35
C ILE A 63 -11.84 11.98 -10.07
N ALA A 64 -10.74 11.41 -9.57
CA ALA A 64 -9.40 11.68 -10.08
C ALA A 64 -8.47 10.48 -9.88
N LYS A 65 -7.43 10.42 -10.71
CA LYS A 65 -6.40 9.40 -10.66
C LYS A 65 -5.06 10.05 -10.98
N GLU A 66 -4.06 9.82 -10.14
CA GLU A 66 -2.70 10.31 -10.31
C GLU A 66 -1.70 9.18 -10.03
N SER A 67 -0.51 9.27 -10.60
CA SER A 67 0.57 8.32 -10.34
C SER A 67 1.63 8.95 -9.42
N THR A 68 2.10 8.18 -8.44
CA THR A 68 3.09 8.65 -7.48
C THR A 68 4.41 9.03 -8.17
N ASP A 69 4.97 10.17 -7.75
CA ASP A 69 6.25 10.66 -8.26
C ASP A 69 7.47 9.93 -7.65
N LYS A 70 8.68 10.43 -7.93
CA LYS A 70 9.94 9.87 -7.39
C LYS A 70 10.06 9.95 -5.86
N ALA A 71 9.25 10.78 -5.20
CA ALA A 71 9.13 10.85 -3.76
C ALA A 71 7.97 10.01 -3.22
N SER A 72 7.37 9.14 -4.06
CA SER A 72 6.17 8.35 -3.78
C SER A 72 4.94 9.18 -3.44
N LYS A 73 4.81 10.37 -4.05
CA LYS A 73 3.74 11.33 -3.73
C LYS A 73 2.80 11.60 -4.89
N VAL A 74 1.53 11.83 -4.55
CA VAL A 74 0.51 12.41 -5.42
C VAL A 74 -0.09 13.63 -4.76
N SER A 75 -0.58 14.55 -5.59
CA SER A 75 -1.37 15.70 -5.14
C SER A 75 -2.64 15.78 -5.98
N PHE A 76 -3.79 15.89 -5.32
CA PHE A 76 -5.07 16.15 -5.97
C PHE A 76 -5.56 17.54 -5.57
N ALA A 77 -6.31 18.20 -6.45
CA ALA A 77 -7.13 19.33 -6.03
C ALA A 77 -8.16 18.82 -5.01
N LYS A 78 -8.35 19.54 -3.90
CA LYS A 78 -9.32 19.14 -2.88
C LYS A 78 -10.75 19.23 -3.46
N PRO A 79 -11.51 18.12 -3.48
CA PRO A 79 -12.91 18.15 -3.92
C PRO A 79 -13.78 18.98 -2.95
N ASP A 80 -14.87 19.56 -3.49
CA ASP A 80 -15.90 20.24 -2.70
C ASP A 80 -16.90 19.27 -2.04
N THR A 81 -16.78 17.97 -2.32
CA THR A 81 -17.62 16.88 -1.80
C THR A 81 -16.83 16.01 -0.84
N ASP A 82 -17.51 15.17 -0.06
CA ASP A 82 -16.85 14.10 0.70
C ASP A 82 -16.19 13.11 -0.27
N PHE A 83 -15.03 12.58 0.13
CA PHE A 83 -14.21 11.72 -0.71
C PHE A 83 -13.37 10.77 0.13
N TYR A 84 -12.85 9.73 -0.52
CA TYR A 84 -11.81 8.86 0.03
C TYR A 84 -10.74 8.60 -1.03
N ILE A 85 -9.53 8.29 -0.58
CA ILE A 85 -8.38 8.05 -1.44
C ILE A 85 -7.92 6.61 -1.27
N VAL A 86 -7.66 5.93 -2.39
CA VAL A 86 -7.34 4.51 -2.45
C VAL A 86 -5.98 4.30 -3.08
N PHE A 87 -5.14 3.56 -2.38
CA PHE A 87 -3.91 2.96 -2.90
C PHE A 87 -4.09 1.43 -2.98
N ASP A 88 -4.30 0.93 -4.19
CA ASP A 88 -4.37 -0.51 -4.48
C ASP A 88 -3.00 -1.01 -4.97
N ALA A 89 -2.24 -1.62 -4.07
CA ALA A 89 -0.95 -2.23 -4.36
C ALA A 89 -1.06 -3.71 -4.79
N GLY A 90 -2.27 -4.23 -5.02
CA GLY A 90 -2.52 -5.64 -5.32
C GLY A 90 -2.46 -6.57 -4.09
N HIS A 91 -2.66 -6.02 -2.88
CA HIS A 91 -2.80 -6.80 -1.65
C HIS A 91 -4.27 -7.21 -1.44
N GLU A 92 -4.58 -8.09 -0.48
CA GLU A 92 -5.97 -8.53 -0.24
C GLU A 92 -6.94 -7.39 0.10
N ASN A 93 -6.44 -6.28 0.67
CA ASN A 93 -7.19 -5.06 0.96
C ASN A 93 -6.34 -3.85 0.51
N PRO A 94 -6.92 -2.91 -0.24
CA PRO A 94 -6.25 -1.66 -0.56
C PRO A 94 -6.14 -0.77 0.70
N VAL A 95 -5.22 0.19 0.66
CA VAL A 95 -5.18 1.24 1.69
C VAL A 95 -6.20 2.31 1.30
N GLU A 96 -7.11 2.60 2.20
CA GLU A 96 -8.11 3.65 2.04
C GLU A 96 -7.90 4.71 3.12
N VAL A 97 -7.92 5.98 2.73
CA VAL A 97 -7.86 7.11 3.64
C VAL A 97 -9.09 7.97 3.41
N ASP A 98 -9.96 8.01 4.41
CA ASP A 98 -11.17 8.82 4.38
C ASP A 98 -10.83 10.31 4.64
N VAL A 99 -11.57 11.24 4.01
CA VAL A 99 -11.41 12.68 4.24
C VAL A 99 -11.43 13.07 5.73
N VAL A 100 -12.17 12.37 6.59
CA VAL A 100 -12.22 12.66 8.03
C VAL A 100 -10.95 12.28 8.80
N GLU A 101 -10.10 11.45 8.20
CA GLU A 101 -8.81 11.02 8.76
C GLU A 101 -7.66 11.96 8.35
N ILE A 102 -7.91 12.84 7.37
CA ILE A 102 -6.91 13.76 6.82
C ILE A 102 -6.83 15.04 7.68
N SER A 103 -5.61 15.41 8.06
CA SER A 103 -5.32 16.62 8.81
C SER A 103 -4.37 17.56 8.05
N GLU A 104 -4.30 18.82 8.49
CA GLU A 104 -3.25 19.74 8.03
C GLU A 104 -1.87 19.25 8.51
N LYS A 105 -0.83 19.50 7.70
CA LYS A 105 0.53 19.07 8.01
C LYS A 105 1.23 19.89 9.09
#